data_AF-A0AAD5EGA8-F1
#
_entry.id   AF-A0AAD5EGA8-F1
#
_cell.length_a   1.000
_cell.length_b   1.000
_cell.length_c   1.000
_cell.angle_alpha   90.00
_cell.angle_beta   90.00
_cell.angle_gamma   90.00
#
_symmetry.space_group_name_H-M   'P 1'
#
loop_
_entity.id
_entity.type
_entity.pdbx_description
1 polymer ?
#
loop_
_entity_poly.entity_id
_entity_poly.type
_entity_poly.pdbx_seq_one_letter_code
_entity_poly.pdbx_strand_id
1 'polypeptide(L)'
;MIRTTRSSSNPPSPSLVPLMTTSIQDEEQDLSSLLPSQPSVSWDSLRKQARQLENEVETKLASLTKAGSNLRRKGAPESSGSSVAEVTDLEFETEELLKRLQNVITSMSEFLERPSATPNNPSMLHMLQRHKDIAFDYSKELRKVKASIRAAKDKADLLTQVRDEIRTFHNGGSTSDYMLTERNKIESSHRMTDMVLDQAYATRDDLGRQRNMLRGVNSRMGGVLGRLPGINTLISRINTRRKRDTVIMALVISMCTILIMLYWLRT
;
A
#
# COMPACT_ATOMS: atom_id res chain seq x y z
N MET A 1 4.17 39.61 88.77
CA MET A 1 3.28 39.86 89.93
C MET A 1 2.05 40.57 89.40
N ILE A 2 0.87 39.93 89.49
CA ILE A 2 -0.49 40.52 89.63
C ILE A 2 -0.96 41.39 88.43
N ARG A 3 -1.83 40.88 87.53
CA ARG A 3 -3.31 40.85 87.61
C ARG A 3 -3.89 42.28 87.74
N THR A 4 -4.85 42.72 86.93
CA THR A 4 -6.33 42.72 87.13
C THR A 4 -6.82 43.92 86.27
N THR A 5 -7.95 44.00 85.58
CA THR A 5 -9.37 43.63 85.78
C THR A 5 -10.08 43.81 84.42
N ARG A 6 -10.94 42.87 83.96
CA ARG A 6 -12.42 42.82 84.13
C ARG A 6 -13.13 43.91 83.27
N SER A 7 -14.24 43.70 82.54
CA SER A 7 -15.39 42.81 82.75
C SER A 7 -16.37 42.86 81.56
N SER A 8 -17.17 41.78 81.39
CA SER A 8 -18.58 41.74 80.94
C SER A 8 -18.92 42.02 79.46
N SER A 9 -19.88 41.39 78.78
CA SER A 9 -20.83 40.28 79.05
C SER A 9 -21.56 39.96 77.72
N ASN A 10 -21.90 38.69 77.49
CA ASN A 10 -22.63 38.10 76.33
C ASN A 10 -24.16 38.39 76.37
N PRO A 11 -25.07 37.95 75.44
CA PRO A 11 -25.01 37.26 74.11
C PRO A 11 -26.07 37.83 73.08
N PRO A 12 -26.70 37.11 72.09
CA PRO A 12 -26.30 36.03 71.14
C PRO A 12 -26.50 36.36 69.62
N SER A 13 -26.07 35.40 68.78
CA SER A 13 -26.11 35.11 67.31
C SER A 13 -27.38 35.47 66.49
N PRO A 14 -27.48 35.35 65.12
CA PRO A 14 -26.66 34.56 64.17
C PRO A 14 -26.35 35.17 62.76
N SER A 15 -25.61 34.36 61.98
CA SER A 15 -25.10 34.37 60.59
C SER A 15 -25.90 35.10 59.46
N LEU A 16 -25.39 35.43 58.24
CA LEU A 16 -24.69 34.62 57.22
C LEU A 16 -24.27 35.53 56.00
N VAL A 17 -23.11 35.23 55.38
CA VAL A 17 -22.57 35.49 53.99
C VAL A 17 -22.17 36.91 53.49
N PRO A 18 -20.99 37.06 52.81
CA PRO A 18 -20.57 38.25 52.06
C PRO A 18 -20.49 38.06 50.52
N LEU A 19 -20.59 39.16 49.74
CA LEU A 19 -20.17 39.29 48.34
C LEU A 19 -19.75 40.74 48.01
N MET A 20 -18.85 40.89 47.02
CA MET A 20 -18.31 42.10 46.34
C MET A 20 -17.00 42.67 46.93
N THR A 21 -15.86 42.57 46.23
CA THR A 21 -15.34 43.39 45.09
C THR A 21 -15.17 44.86 45.51
N THR A 22 -14.09 45.62 45.27
CA THR A 22 -12.97 45.61 44.31
C THR A 22 -11.89 46.57 44.89
N SER A 23 -10.59 46.35 44.60
CA SER A 23 -9.66 47.34 44.02
C SER A 23 -8.18 47.15 44.40
N ILE A 24 -7.42 46.85 43.34
CA ILE A 24 -6.11 47.41 42.92
C ILE A 24 -4.92 47.24 43.89
N GLN A 25 -4.00 46.32 43.53
CA GLN A 25 -2.66 46.64 43.02
C GLN A 25 -2.01 45.32 42.54
N ASP A 26 -1.30 45.37 41.40
CA ASP A 26 -0.06 44.64 41.07
C ASP A 26 -0.02 44.26 39.58
N GLU A 27 0.61 45.17 38.83
CA GLU A 27 1.22 44.89 37.54
C GLU A 27 2.51 44.09 37.77
N GLU A 28 2.52 42.81 37.41
CA GLU A 28 3.65 42.19 36.73
C GLU A 28 3.19 40.82 36.21
N GLN A 29 3.64 40.47 35.00
CA GLN A 29 3.66 39.10 34.48
C GLN A 29 2.39 38.55 33.79
N ASP A 30 1.95 39.21 32.71
CA ASP A 30 1.17 38.51 31.67
C ASP A 30 1.56 38.96 30.25
N LEU A 31 2.82 38.71 29.89
CA LEU A 31 3.32 38.84 28.51
C LEU A 31 3.89 37.50 28.01
N SER A 32 3.28 36.39 28.43
CA SER A 32 3.64 35.02 27.98
C SER A 32 2.47 34.30 27.31
N SER A 33 1.26 34.87 27.34
CA SER A 33 0.02 34.24 26.89
C SER A 33 -0.37 34.54 25.43
N LEU A 34 0.47 35.28 24.68
CA LEU A 34 0.24 35.64 23.27
C LEU A 34 1.18 34.95 22.28
N LEU A 35 1.64 33.73 22.56
CA LEU A 35 2.15 32.87 21.48
C LEU A 35 0.95 32.15 20.84
N PRO A 36 0.67 32.33 19.53
CA PRO A 36 -0.23 31.44 18.83
C PRO A 36 0.28 30.03 19.06
N SER A 37 -0.56 29.15 19.62
CA SER A 37 -0.26 27.73 19.68
C SER A 37 0.06 27.31 18.25
N GLN A 38 1.35 27.08 18.00
CA GLN A 38 1.82 26.45 16.77
C GLN A 38 0.91 25.26 16.53
N PRO A 39 0.31 25.09 15.33
CA PRO A 39 -0.54 23.95 15.06
C PRO A 39 0.34 22.70 15.19
N SER A 40 0.38 22.13 16.38
CA SER A 40 1.03 20.87 16.64
C SER A 40 0.36 19.90 15.68
N VAL A 41 1.14 19.36 14.73
CA VAL A 41 0.67 18.40 13.74
C VAL A 41 -0.04 17.30 14.52
N SER A 42 -1.36 17.33 14.50
CA SER A 42 -2.18 16.44 15.32
C SER A 42 -2.37 15.15 14.54
N TRP A 43 -2.28 14.03 15.23
CA TRP A 43 -2.56 12.73 14.64
C TRP A 43 -3.92 12.71 13.92
N ASP A 44 -4.93 13.38 14.50
CA ASP A 44 -6.25 13.49 13.90
C ASP A 44 -6.28 14.32 12.62
N SER A 45 -5.47 15.38 12.53
CA SER A 45 -5.38 16.18 11.30
C SER A 45 -4.68 15.39 10.18
N LEU A 46 -3.58 14.69 10.50
CA LEU A 46 -2.91 13.80 9.53
C LEU A 46 -3.85 12.71 9.05
N ARG A 47 -4.58 12.06 9.96
CA ARG A 47 -5.54 11.00 9.64
C ARG A 47 -6.64 11.48 8.70
N LYS A 48 -7.23 12.65 8.97
CA LYS A 48 -8.25 13.25 8.09
C LYS A 48 -7.67 13.57 6.72
N GLN A 49 -6.47 14.14 6.67
CA GLN A 49 -5.78 14.48 5.44
C GLN A 49 -5.47 13.25 4.59
N ALA A 50 -4.97 12.16 5.20
CA ALA A 50 -4.71 10.91 4.48
C ALA A 50 -5.98 10.34 3.86
N ARG A 51 -7.09 10.28 4.62
CA ARG A 51 -8.38 9.79 4.09
C ARG A 51 -8.92 10.66 2.94
N GLN A 52 -8.76 11.97 3.05
CA GLN A 52 -9.17 12.88 1.98
C GLN A 52 -8.35 12.62 0.71
N LEU A 53 -7.02 12.54 0.85
CA LEU A 53 -6.12 12.26 -0.27
C LEU A 53 -6.37 10.88 -0.87
N GLU A 54 -6.69 9.87 -0.06
CA GLU A 54 -7.08 8.53 -0.56
C GLU A 54 -8.32 8.59 -1.45
N ASN A 55 -9.38 9.29 -1.01
CA ASN A 55 -10.60 9.44 -1.81
C ASN A 55 -10.34 10.22 -3.11
N GLU A 56 -9.52 11.27 -3.05
CA GLU A 56 -9.12 12.04 -4.23
C GLU A 56 -8.30 11.19 -5.20
N VAL A 57 -7.34 10.40 -4.71
CA VAL A 57 -6.57 9.45 -5.52
C VAL A 57 -7.47 8.40 -6.15
N GLU A 58 -8.41 7.82 -5.40
CA GLU A 58 -9.34 6.80 -5.92
C GLU A 58 -10.21 7.34 -7.06
N THR A 59 -10.79 8.53 -6.88
CA THR A 59 -11.64 9.15 -7.89
C THR A 59 -10.86 9.51 -9.17
N LYS A 60 -9.66 10.07 -9.03
CA LYS A 60 -8.77 10.39 -10.16
C LYS A 60 -8.20 9.15 -10.84
N LEU A 61 -7.87 8.11 -10.09
CA LEU A 61 -7.41 6.84 -10.64
C LEU A 61 -8.52 6.13 -11.43
N ALA A 62 -9.76 6.21 -10.95
CA ALA A 62 -10.93 5.69 -11.66
C ALA A 62 -11.19 6.46 -12.98
N SER A 63 -11.11 7.79 -12.95
CA SER A 63 -11.27 8.61 -14.16
C SER A 63 -10.14 8.36 -15.16
N LEU A 64 -8.89 8.25 -14.69
CA LEU A 64 -7.73 7.90 -15.51
C LEU A 64 -7.89 6.52 -16.15
N THR A 65 -8.33 5.52 -15.39
CA THR A 65 -8.57 4.16 -15.92
C THR A 65 -9.64 4.19 -17.01
N LYS A 66 -10.72 4.96 -16.80
CA LYS A 66 -11.79 5.14 -17.80
C LYS A 66 -11.25 5.85 -19.05
N ALA A 67 -10.51 6.94 -18.89
CA ALA A 67 -9.90 7.69 -19.98
C ALA A 67 -8.90 6.84 -20.78
N GLY A 68 -8.04 6.07 -20.10
CA GLY A 68 -7.15 5.10 -20.72
C GLY A 68 -7.89 4.00 -21.48
N SER A 69 -9.02 3.50 -20.95
CA SER A 69 -9.86 2.52 -21.65
C SER A 69 -10.53 3.12 -22.90
N ASN A 70 -10.94 4.39 -22.85
CA ASN A 70 -11.52 5.11 -23.97
C ASN A 70 -10.48 5.31 -25.08
N LEU A 71 -9.26 5.73 -24.72
CA LEU A 71 -8.15 5.88 -25.66
C LEU A 71 -7.85 4.56 -26.38
N ARG A 72 -7.85 3.45 -25.65
CA ARG A 72 -7.67 2.09 -26.21
C ARG A 72 -8.77 1.70 -27.20
N ARG A 73 -10.03 2.03 -26.91
CA ARG A 73 -11.16 1.73 -27.79
C ARG A 73 -11.18 2.58 -29.04
N LYS A 74 -10.86 3.87 -28.91
CA LYS A 74 -11.10 4.85 -29.97
C LYS A 74 -10.08 4.81 -31.11
N GLY A 75 -8.98 4.06 -30.96
CA GLY A 75 -8.01 3.71 -32.02
C GLY A 75 -7.85 4.77 -33.11
N ALA A 76 -6.87 5.66 -32.94
CA ALA A 76 -6.72 6.95 -33.63
C ALA A 76 -7.41 7.13 -35.00
N PRO A 77 -8.21 8.20 -35.12
CA PRO A 77 -7.95 9.15 -36.21
C PRO A 77 -7.99 10.61 -35.71
N GLU A 78 -6.93 11.37 -36.04
CA GLU A 78 -6.72 12.84 -36.07
C GLU A 78 -7.13 13.73 -34.88
N SER A 79 -8.13 13.36 -34.07
CA SER A 79 -8.57 14.01 -32.83
C SER A 79 -7.85 13.51 -31.56
N SER A 80 -6.89 12.58 -31.71
CA SER A 80 -6.28 11.86 -30.59
C SER A 80 -5.29 12.69 -29.76
N GLY A 81 -4.68 13.73 -30.33
CA GLY A 81 -3.71 14.57 -29.60
C GLY A 81 -4.30 15.22 -28.34
N SER A 82 -5.54 15.72 -28.44
CA SER A 82 -6.26 16.33 -27.31
C SER A 82 -6.60 15.30 -26.22
N SER A 83 -7.09 14.12 -26.60
CA SER A 83 -7.41 13.04 -25.63
C SER A 83 -6.16 12.42 -25.00
N VAL A 84 -5.04 12.41 -25.71
CA VAL A 84 -3.76 11.92 -25.18
C VAL A 84 -3.19 12.89 -24.16
N ALA A 85 -3.29 14.20 -24.43
CA ALA A 85 -2.89 15.25 -23.49
C ALA A 85 -3.74 15.18 -22.20
N GLU A 86 -5.07 15.05 -22.33
CA GLU A 86 -5.96 14.90 -21.16
C GLU A 86 -5.59 13.69 -20.30
N VAL A 87 -5.28 12.55 -20.92
CA VAL A 87 -4.83 11.36 -20.21
C VAL A 87 -3.48 11.59 -19.51
N THR A 88 -2.52 12.25 -20.16
CA THR A 88 -1.21 12.53 -19.54
C THR A 88 -1.32 13.52 -18.39
N ASP A 89 -2.21 14.50 -18.48
CA ASP A 89 -2.45 15.47 -17.42
C ASP A 89 -3.07 14.79 -16.20
N LEU A 90 -4.06 13.91 -16.43
CA LEU A 90 -4.66 13.08 -15.37
C LEU A 90 -3.64 12.11 -14.74
N GLU A 91 -2.72 11.55 -15.54
CA GLU A 91 -1.62 10.73 -15.03
C GLU A 91 -0.73 11.54 -14.07
N PHE A 92 -0.31 12.74 -14.47
CA PHE A 92 0.54 13.61 -13.67
C PHE A 92 -0.14 14.06 -12.37
N GLU A 93 -1.40 14.50 -12.46
CA GLU A 93 -2.18 14.92 -11.29
C GLU A 93 -2.35 13.76 -10.28
N THR A 94 -2.62 12.56 -10.77
CA THR A 94 -2.75 11.36 -9.92
C THR A 94 -1.42 10.99 -9.25
N GLU A 95 -0.29 11.11 -9.96
CA GLU A 95 1.05 10.90 -9.38
C GLU A 95 1.38 11.93 -8.30
N GLU A 96 1.03 13.19 -8.51
CA GLU A 96 1.24 14.24 -7.53
C GLU A 96 0.42 14.00 -6.25
N LEU A 97 -0.86 13.65 -6.39
CA LEU A 97 -1.72 13.30 -5.26
C LEU A 97 -1.19 12.09 -4.48
N LEU A 98 -0.71 11.06 -5.19
CA LEU A 98 -0.12 9.88 -4.57
C LEU A 98 1.16 10.24 -3.80
N LYS A 99 2.00 11.12 -4.35
CA LYS A 99 3.20 11.62 -3.67
C LYS A 99 2.85 12.41 -2.41
N ARG A 100 1.81 13.26 -2.46
CA ARG A 100 1.30 13.98 -1.29
C ARG A 100 0.79 13.00 -0.22
N LEU A 101 0.06 11.95 -0.60
CA LEU A 101 -0.39 10.90 0.32
C LEU A 101 0.80 10.20 1.00
N GLN A 102 1.85 9.85 0.24
CA GLN A 102 3.07 9.26 0.80
C GLN A 102 3.79 10.20 1.79
N ASN A 103 3.83 11.51 1.52
CA ASN A 103 4.39 12.48 2.45
C ASN A 103 3.59 12.54 3.77
N VAL A 104 2.26 12.48 3.69
CA VAL A 104 1.39 12.43 4.88
C VAL A 104 1.61 11.13 5.66
N ILE A 105 1.71 9.99 4.99
CA ILE A 105 2.03 8.69 5.61
C ILE A 105 3.40 8.72 6.29
N THR A 106 4.39 9.37 5.68
CA THR A 106 5.73 9.55 6.27
C THR A 106 5.63 10.41 7.52
N SER A 107 4.91 11.53 7.46
CA SER A 107 4.63 12.40 8.62
C SER A 107 3.90 11.65 9.75
N MET A 108 3.00 10.72 9.42
CA MET A 108 2.36 9.83 10.41
C MET A 108 3.35 8.84 11.03
N SER A 109 4.30 8.29 10.25
CA SER A 109 5.36 7.42 10.76
C SER A 109 6.25 8.20 11.73
N GLU A 110 6.69 9.39 11.34
CA GLU A 110 7.50 10.29 12.17
C GLU A 110 6.77 10.69 13.46
N PHE A 111 5.46 10.93 13.40
CA PHE A 111 4.64 11.22 14.58
C PHE A 111 4.63 10.05 15.58
N LEU A 112 4.58 8.80 15.10
CA LEU A 112 4.61 7.61 15.95
C LEU A 112 6.02 7.24 16.43
N GLU A 113 7.06 7.62 15.68
CA GLU A 113 8.46 7.42 16.05
C GLU A 113 8.95 8.46 17.07
N ARG A 114 8.26 9.59 17.20
CA ARG A 114 8.58 10.62 18.18
C ARG A 114 8.37 10.07 19.60
N PRO A 115 9.41 10.04 20.46
CA PRO A 115 9.26 9.55 21.83
C PRO A 115 8.34 10.50 22.60
N SER A 116 7.09 10.10 22.78
CA SER A 116 6.12 10.81 23.61
C SER A 116 5.86 10.03 24.90
N ALA A 117 5.46 10.72 25.96
CA ALA A 117 5.15 10.12 27.26
C ALA A 117 3.97 9.14 27.22
N THR A 118 3.23 9.08 26.11
CA THR A 118 2.09 8.19 25.91
C THR A 118 2.52 7.00 25.04
N PRO A 119 2.35 5.74 25.49
CA PRO A 119 2.66 4.58 24.68
C PRO A 119 1.85 4.59 23.37
N ASN A 120 2.52 4.32 22.25
CA ASN A 120 1.90 4.22 20.94
C ASN A 120 0.71 3.25 20.97
N ASN A 121 -0.49 3.74 20.65
CA ASN A 121 -1.69 2.91 20.62
C ASN A 121 -1.58 1.90 19.46
N PRO A 122 -1.73 0.58 19.68
CA PRO A 122 -1.64 -0.43 18.62
C PRO A 122 -2.61 -0.16 17.45
N SER A 123 -3.73 0.51 17.71
CA SER A 123 -4.70 0.93 16.69
C SER A 123 -4.11 1.97 15.72
N MET A 124 -3.26 2.88 16.19
CA MET A 124 -2.60 3.89 15.34
C MET A 124 -1.57 3.25 14.43
N LEU A 125 -0.81 2.29 14.94
CA LEU A 125 0.17 1.53 14.16
C LEU A 125 -0.51 0.70 13.06
N HIS A 126 -1.60 0.01 13.39
CA HIS A 126 -2.37 -0.76 12.40
C HIS A 126 -3.00 0.16 11.33
N MET A 127 -3.47 1.36 11.73
CA MET A 127 -3.98 2.35 10.79
C MET A 127 -2.90 2.88 9.85
N LEU A 128 -1.71 3.19 10.36
CA LEU A 128 -0.56 3.58 9.53
C LEU A 128 -0.20 2.48 8.53
N GLN A 129 -0.16 1.23 8.99
CA GLN A 129 0.13 0.09 8.12
C GLN A 129 -0.91 -0.01 7.00
N ARG A 130 -2.20 0.13 7.31
CA ARG A 130 -3.27 0.14 6.32
C ARG A 130 -3.08 1.26 5.28
N HIS A 131 -2.73 2.47 5.71
CA HIS A 131 -2.47 3.58 4.78
C HIS A 131 -1.27 3.28 3.87
N LYS A 132 -0.21 2.64 4.40
CA LYS A 132 0.94 2.18 3.59
C LYS A 132 0.54 1.15 2.53
N ASP A 133 -0.27 0.17 2.92
CA ASP A 133 -0.76 -0.88 2.02
C ASP A 133 -1.66 -0.31 0.91
N ILE A 134 -2.60 0.58 1.26
CA ILE A 134 -3.48 1.27 0.30
C ILE A 134 -2.66 2.12 -0.68
N ALA A 135 -1.70 2.91 -0.19
CA ALA A 135 -0.84 3.72 -1.06
C ALA A 135 0.01 2.85 -2.01
N PHE A 136 0.47 1.69 -1.53
CA PHE A 136 1.17 0.72 -2.37
C PHE A 136 0.28 0.17 -3.48
N ASP A 137 -0.95 -0.22 -3.15
CA ASP A 137 -1.92 -0.74 -4.12
C ASP A 137 -2.28 0.31 -5.18
N TYR A 138 -2.53 1.56 -4.79
CA TYR A 138 -2.75 2.66 -5.74
C TYR A 138 -1.53 2.88 -6.66
N SER A 139 -0.31 2.83 -6.11
CA SER A 139 0.92 2.94 -6.93
C SER A 139 1.02 1.83 -7.97
N LYS A 140 0.60 0.61 -7.60
CA LYS A 140 0.65 -0.56 -8.47
C LYS A 140 -0.40 -0.46 -9.57
N GLU A 141 -1.63 -0.09 -9.24
CA GLU A 141 -2.69 0.10 -10.23
C GLU A 141 -2.36 1.25 -11.18
N LEU A 142 -1.79 2.36 -10.68
CA LEU A 142 -1.34 3.46 -11.53
C LEU A 142 -0.29 3.00 -12.55
N ARG A 143 0.76 2.28 -12.12
CA ARG A 143 1.77 1.72 -13.04
C ARG A 143 1.15 0.82 -14.11
N LYS A 144 0.19 -0.03 -13.72
CA LYS A 144 -0.52 -0.94 -14.63
C LYS A 144 -1.37 -0.17 -15.65
N VAL A 145 -2.06 0.88 -15.22
CA VAL A 145 -2.84 1.75 -16.12
C VAL A 145 -1.92 2.49 -17.09
N LYS A 146 -0.81 3.06 -16.61
CA LYS A 146 0.21 3.72 -17.46
C LYS A 146 0.80 2.77 -18.50
N ALA A 147 1.16 1.54 -18.09
CA ALA A 147 1.66 0.52 -19.01
C ALA A 147 0.64 0.15 -20.09
N SER A 148 -0.63 0.03 -19.71
CA SER A 148 -1.75 -0.25 -20.64
C SER A 148 -1.98 0.90 -21.63
N ILE A 149 -1.92 2.15 -21.17
CA ILE A 149 -2.02 3.35 -22.01
C ILE A 149 -0.84 3.44 -22.97
N ARG A 150 0.39 3.19 -22.49
CA ARG A 150 1.60 3.18 -23.32
C ARG A 150 1.51 2.14 -24.43
N ALA A 151 1.16 0.89 -24.10
CA ALA A 151 0.96 -0.15 -25.10
C ALA A 151 -0.11 0.21 -26.14
N ALA A 152 -1.13 0.98 -25.74
CA ALA A 152 -2.15 1.49 -26.67
C ALA A 152 -1.62 2.58 -27.60
N LYS A 153 -0.81 3.49 -27.08
CA LYS A 153 -0.13 4.54 -27.85
C LYS A 153 0.85 3.92 -28.85
N ASP A 154 1.72 3.02 -28.38
CA ASP A 154 2.69 2.31 -29.23
C ASP A 154 1.98 1.57 -30.36
N LYS A 155 0.84 0.92 -30.07
CA LYS A 155 0.00 0.28 -31.11
C LYS A 155 -0.57 1.29 -32.11
N ALA A 156 -1.04 2.45 -31.65
CA ALA A 156 -1.57 3.47 -32.53
C ALA A 156 -0.47 4.05 -33.45
N ASP A 157 0.71 4.31 -32.90
CA ASP A 157 1.86 4.86 -33.64
C ASP A 157 2.37 3.88 -34.71
N LEU A 158 2.37 2.57 -34.41
CA LEU A 158 2.68 1.55 -35.42
C LEU A 158 1.66 1.53 -36.56
N LEU A 159 0.36 1.69 -36.26
CA LEU A 159 -0.70 1.71 -37.28
C LEU A 159 -0.70 2.99 -38.12
N THR A 160 -0.36 4.15 -37.56
CA THR A 160 -0.20 5.39 -38.32
C THR A 160 1.00 5.28 -39.26
N GLN A 161 2.13 4.76 -38.78
CA GLN A 161 3.31 4.51 -39.62
C GLN A 161 2.99 3.59 -40.82
N VAL A 162 2.27 2.47 -40.59
CA VAL A 162 1.85 1.57 -41.67
C VAL A 162 0.88 2.27 -42.64
N ARG A 163 -0.05 3.09 -42.14
CA ARG A 163 -0.99 3.81 -43.00
C ARG A 163 -0.29 4.87 -43.86
N ASP A 164 0.71 5.55 -43.33
CA ASP A 164 1.50 6.53 -44.09
C ASP A 164 2.40 5.84 -45.11
N GLU A 165 2.93 4.66 -44.80
CA GLU A 165 3.62 3.80 -45.77
C GLU A 165 2.69 3.33 -46.89
N ILE A 166 1.49 2.85 -46.57
CA ILE A 166 0.51 2.45 -47.60
C ILE A 166 0.14 3.65 -48.48
N ARG A 167 -0.04 4.84 -47.90
CA ARG A 167 -0.32 6.07 -48.67
C ARG A 167 0.82 6.44 -49.61
N THR A 168 2.06 6.42 -49.13
CA THR A 168 3.25 6.74 -49.95
C THR A 168 3.47 5.70 -51.05
N PHE A 169 3.20 4.44 -50.78
CA PHE A 169 3.22 3.37 -51.79
C PHE A 169 2.14 3.57 -52.86
N HIS A 170 0.90 3.88 -52.46
CA HIS A 170 -0.20 4.08 -53.41
C HIS A 170 -0.07 5.36 -54.25
N ASN A 171 0.62 6.39 -53.72
CA ASN A 171 0.88 7.65 -54.42
C ASN A 171 2.13 7.62 -55.34
N GLY A 172 2.72 6.45 -55.58
CA GLY A 172 3.77 6.29 -56.60
C GLY A 172 5.15 6.77 -56.17
N GLY A 173 5.56 6.54 -54.92
CA GLY A 173 6.94 6.72 -54.49
C GLY A 173 7.91 5.96 -55.40
N SER A 174 8.97 6.63 -55.87
CA SER A 174 9.97 6.04 -56.77
C SER A 174 10.58 4.80 -56.11
N THR A 175 10.80 3.71 -56.87
CA THR A 175 11.45 2.47 -56.38
C THR A 175 12.73 2.71 -55.59
N SER A 176 13.47 3.79 -55.91
CA SER A 176 14.64 4.25 -55.16
C SER A 176 14.32 4.62 -53.70
N ASP A 177 13.24 5.36 -53.45
CA ASP A 177 12.83 5.74 -52.10
C ASP A 177 12.37 4.53 -51.28
N TYR A 178 11.74 3.56 -51.95
CA TYR A 178 11.39 2.28 -51.34
C TYR A 178 12.64 1.52 -50.88
N MET A 179 13.65 1.37 -51.75
CA MET A 179 14.90 0.66 -51.41
C MET A 179 15.67 1.35 -50.28
N LEU A 180 15.69 2.69 -50.25
CA LEU A 180 16.29 3.46 -49.15
C LEU A 180 15.53 3.25 -47.83
N THR A 181 14.20 3.25 -47.89
CA THR A 181 13.35 2.99 -46.72
C THR A 181 13.52 1.55 -46.22
N GLU A 182 13.63 0.57 -47.13
CA GLU A 182 13.91 -0.82 -46.80
C GLU A 182 15.26 -0.99 -46.11
N ARG A 183 16.31 -0.32 -46.61
CA ARG A 183 17.62 -0.31 -45.94
C ARG A 183 17.54 0.25 -44.53
N ASN A 184 16.82 1.35 -44.32
CA ASN A 184 16.62 1.93 -42.98
C ASN A 184 15.85 0.97 -42.06
N LYS A 185 14.88 0.22 -42.59
CA LYS A 185 14.15 -0.81 -41.85
C LYS A 185 15.07 -1.96 -41.42
N ILE A 186 15.91 -2.45 -42.34
CA ILE A 186 16.89 -3.51 -42.04
C ILE A 186 17.84 -3.04 -40.92
N GLU A 187 18.38 -1.83 -41.03
CA GLU A 187 19.24 -1.24 -40.00
C GLU A 187 18.51 -1.12 -38.64
N SER A 188 17.26 -0.68 -38.63
CA SER A 188 16.45 -0.60 -37.40
C SER A 188 16.18 -1.98 -36.79
N SER A 189 15.94 -2.99 -37.63
CA SER A 189 15.74 -4.38 -37.22
C SER A 189 17.01 -4.98 -36.64
N HIS A 190 18.17 -4.65 -37.20
CA HIS A 190 19.47 -5.05 -36.66
C HIS A 190 19.66 -4.50 -35.24
N ARG A 191 19.44 -3.20 -35.05
CA ARG A 191 19.52 -2.56 -33.72
C ARG A 191 18.53 -3.16 -32.73
N MET A 192 17.32 -3.48 -33.17
CA MET A 192 16.34 -4.18 -32.32
C MET A 192 16.83 -5.56 -31.90
N THR A 193 17.43 -6.31 -32.83
CA THR A 193 18.03 -7.61 -32.55
C THR A 193 19.16 -7.50 -31.53
N ASP A 194 20.00 -6.47 -31.65
CA ASP A 194 21.07 -6.18 -30.68
C ASP A 194 20.50 -5.88 -29.28
N MET A 195 19.42 -5.10 -29.18
CA MET A 195 18.74 -4.84 -27.90
C MET A 195 18.15 -6.11 -27.29
N VAL A 196 17.54 -6.98 -28.11
CA VAL A 196 16.99 -8.26 -27.63
C VAL A 196 18.11 -9.19 -27.16
N LEU A 197 19.26 -9.19 -27.84
CA LEU A 197 20.45 -9.93 -27.40
C LEU A 197 20.94 -9.42 -26.05
N ASP A 198 21.05 -8.09 -25.88
CA ASP A 198 21.50 -7.50 -24.61
C ASP A 198 20.53 -7.83 -23.46
N GLN A 199 19.22 -7.72 -23.70
CA GLN A 199 18.19 -8.12 -22.74
C GLN A 199 18.26 -9.62 -22.41
N ALA A 200 18.55 -10.47 -23.40
CA ALA A 200 18.72 -11.90 -23.19
C ALA A 200 19.97 -12.20 -22.34
N TYR A 201 21.07 -11.48 -22.54
CA TYR A 201 22.27 -11.58 -21.70
C TYR A 201 21.99 -11.15 -20.26
N ALA A 202 21.30 -10.01 -20.06
CA ALA A 202 20.89 -9.55 -18.74
C ALA A 202 20.00 -10.58 -18.03
N THR A 203 19.02 -11.15 -18.74
CA THR A 203 18.14 -12.20 -18.21
C THR A 203 18.91 -13.46 -17.83
N ARG A 204 19.91 -13.87 -18.64
CA ARG A 204 20.76 -15.01 -18.33
C ARG A 204 21.58 -14.78 -17.06
N ASP A 205 22.14 -13.60 -16.87
CA ASP A 205 22.89 -13.26 -15.64
C ASP A 205 21.97 -13.29 -14.41
N ASP A 206 20.77 -12.70 -14.52
CA ASP A 206 19.77 -12.73 -13.45
C ASP A 206 19.34 -14.16 -13.08
N LEU A 207 19.11 -15.03 -14.07
CA LEU A 207 18.83 -16.45 -13.81
C LEU A 207 20.01 -17.15 -13.13
N GLY A 208 21.25 -16.79 -13.49
CA GLY A 208 22.46 -17.25 -12.83
C GLY A 208 22.50 -16.84 -11.35
N ARG A 209 22.21 -15.57 -11.06
CA ARG A 209 22.12 -15.04 -9.69
C ARG A 209 21.00 -15.71 -8.89
N GLN A 210 19.81 -15.87 -9.49
CA GLN A 210 18.67 -16.57 -8.88
C GLN A 210 19.01 -18.02 -8.56
N ARG A 211 19.70 -18.73 -9.46
CA ARG A 211 20.17 -20.11 -9.21
C ARG A 211 21.13 -20.19 -8.03
N ASN A 212 22.07 -19.24 -7.92
CA ASN A 212 23.00 -19.18 -6.78
C ASN A 212 22.25 -18.88 -5.48
N MET A 213 21.25 -18.00 -5.51
CA MET A 213 20.39 -17.73 -4.36
C MET A 213 19.59 -18.96 -3.95
N LEU A 214 18.95 -19.67 -4.89
CA LEU A 214 18.22 -20.92 -4.62
C LEU A 214 19.15 -22.00 -4.05
N ARG A 215 20.38 -22.12 -4.55
CA ARG A 215 21.38 -23.02 -3.98
C ARG A 215 21.73 -22.62 -2.55
N GLY A 216 21.86 -21.32 -2.28
CA GLY A 216 22.05 -20.77 -0.93
C GLY A 216 20.87 -21.07 -0.01
N VAL A 217 19.64 -20.95 -0.49
CA VAL A 217 18.42 -21.32 0.24
C VAL A 217 18.38 -22.81 0.53
N ASN A 218 18.70 -23.68 -0.44
CA ASN A 218 18.77 -25.13 -0.24
C ASN A 218 19.84 -25.50 0.79
N SER A 219 21.00 -24.84 0.75
CA SER A 219 22.06 -25.04 1.74
C SER A 219 21.65 -24.56 3.14
N ARG A 220 20.95 -23.42 3.25
CA ARG A 220 20.42 -22.91 4.52
C ARG A 220 19.32 -23.82 5.06
N MET A 221 18.42 -24.30 4.21
CA MET A 221 17.38 -25.28 4.57
C MET A 221 18.02 -26.58 5.09
N GLY A 222 19.04 -27.11 4.41
CA GLY A 222 19.81 -28.26 4.89
C GLY A 222 20.50 -27.99 6.24
N GLY A 223 21.04 -26.78 6.44
CA GLY A 223 21.63 -26.35 7.71
C GLY A 223 20.60 -26.19 8.85
N VAL A 224 19.39 -25.71 8.55
CA VAL A 224 18.28 -25.63 9.53
C VAL A 224 17.78 -27.04 9.89
N LEU A 225 17.67 -27.94 8.90
CA LEU A 225 17.34 -29.34 9.14
C LEU A 225 18.40 -30.04 10.01
N GLY A 226 19.68 -29.70 9.83
CA GLY A 226 20.78 -30.20 10.66
C GLY A 226 20.82 -29.62 12.08
N ARG A 227 20.33 -28.39 12.29
CA ARG A 227 20.28 -27.73 13.62
C ARG A 227 18.99 -27.97 14.40
N LEU A 228 17.98 -28.58 13.78
CA LEU A 228 16.75 -29.03 14.44
C LEU A 228 16.73 -30.57 14.52
N PRO A 229 17.62 -31.21 15.32
CA PRO A 229 17.55 -32.64 15.57
C PRO A 229 16.24 -32.93 16.32
N GLY A 230 15.21 -33.39 15.60
CA GLY A 230 13.93 -33.73 16.22
C GLY A 230 12.69 -33.61 15.36
N ILE A 231 12.76 -33.00 14.17
CA ILE A 231 11.61 -32.91 13.26
C ILE A 231 11.07 -34.30 12.92
N ASN A 232 11.93 -35.30 12.71
CA ASN A 232 11.50 -36.68 12.46
C ASN A 232 10.69 -37.27 13.63
N THR A 233 11.07 -36.94 14.87
CA THR A 233 10.32 -37.33 16.08
C THR A 233 9.04 -36.53 16.30
N LEU A 234 9.01 -35.23 15.98
CA LEU A 234 7.78 -34.42 16.08
C LEU A 234 6.76 -34.80 15.00
N ILE A 235 7.19 -35.02 13.76
CA ILE A 235 6.34 -35.49 12.67
C ILE A 235 5.81 -36.90 12.94
N SER A 236 6.63 -37.77 13.54
CA SER A 236 6.23 -39.12 13.98
C SER A 236 5.22 -39.08 15.14
N ARG A 237 5.40 -38.19 16.13
CA ARG A 237 4.44 -37.98 17.23
C ARG A 237 3.11 -37.39 16.77
N ILE A 238 3.10 -36.56 15.72
CA ILE A 238 1.87 -36.03 15.12
C ILE A 238 1.11 -37.12 14.36
N ASN A 239 1.80 -37.95 13.57
CA ASN A 239 1.16 -39.02 12.81
C ASN A 239 0.60 -40.15 13.69
N THR A 240 1.23 -40.44 14.84
CA THR A 240 0.79 -41.49 15.78
C THR A 240 -0.48 -41.16 16.56
N ARG A 241 -0.81 -39.88 16.78
CA ARG A 241 -2.12 -39.50 17.36
C ARG A 241 -3.26 -39.76 16.36
N ARG A 242 -3.09 -39.29 15.12
CA ARG A 242 -4.10 -39.48 14.05
C ARG A 242 -4.36 -40.95 13.73
N LYS A 243 -3.31 -41.78 13.71
CA LYS A 243 -3.45 -43.23 13.48
C LYS A 243 -4.21 -43.94 14.59
N ARG A 244 -4.05 -43.54 15.86
CA ARG A 244 -4.79 -44.15 16.99
C ARG A 244 -6.28 -43.88 16.87
N ASP A 245 -6.66 -42.64 16.56
CA ASP A 245 -8.08 -42.28 16.40
C ASP A 245 -8.73 -43.05 15.25
N THR A 246 -8.04 -43.19 14.10
CA THR A 246 -8.53 -44.00 12.97
C THR A 246 -8.67 -45.48 13.32
N VAL A 247 -7.74 -46.05 14.09
CA VAL A 247 -7.81 -47.46 14.52
C VAL A 247 -8.99 -47.68 15.47
N ILE A 248 -9.23 -46.77 16.42
CA ILE A 248 -10.36 -46.86 17.35
C ILE A 248 -11.68 -46.79 16.56
N MET A 249 -11.82 -45.82 15.65
CA MET A 249 -13.03 -45.67 14.84
C MET A 249 -13.27 -46.90 13.96
N ALA A 250 -12.23 -47.46 13.33
CA ALA A 250 -12.35 -48.68 12.53
C ALA A 250 -12.78 -49.90 13.35
N LEU A 251 -12.28 -50.04 14.59
CA LEU A 251 -12.64 -51.14 15.49
C LEU A 251 -14.11 -51.05 15.91
N VAL A 252 -14.58 -49.85 16.28
CA VAL A 252 -15.98 -49.62 16.66
C VAL A 252 -16.93 -49.95 15.49
N ILE A 253 -16.60 -49.48 14.29
CA ILE A 253 -17.40 -49.77 13.09
C ILE A 253 -17.42 -51.28 12.82
N SER A 254 -16.28 -51.96 12.88
CA SER A 254 -16.20 -53.42 12.68
C SER A 254 -16.98 -54.21 13.73
N MET A 255 -17.00 -53.76 14.98
CA MET A 255 -17.73 -54.44 16.06
C MET A 255 -19.24 -54.26 15.90
N CYS A 256 -19.68 -53.05 15.55
CA CYS A 256 -21.08 -52.78 15.23
C CYS A 256 -21.58 -53.58 14.01
N THR A 257 -20.80 -53.67 12.93
CA THR A 257 -21.21 -54.44 11.75
C THR A 257 -21.34 -55.94 12.03
N ILE A 258 -20.45 -56.51 12.85
CA ILE A 258 -20.52 -57.92 13.27
C ILE A 258 -21.76 -58.19 14.14
N LEU A 259 -22.04 -57.32 15.12
CA LEU A 259 -23.23 -57.47 15.98
C LEU A 259 -24.54 -57.38 15.18
N ILE A 260 -24.61 -56.45 14.22
CA ILE A 260 -25.77 -56.33 13.32
C ILE A 260 -25.91 -57.61 12.49
N MET A 261 -24.82 -58.13 11.93
CA MET A 261 -24.84 -59.35 11.12
C MET A 261 -25.28 -60.59 11.93
N LEU A 262 -24.81 -60.72 13.17
CA LEU A 262 -25.24 -61.79 14.08
C LEU A 262 -26.71 -61.68 14.49
N TYR A 263 -27.20 -60.46 14.74
CA TYR A 263 -28.62 -60.23 15.05
C TYR A 263 -29.51 -60.62 13.86
N TRP A 264 -29.09 -60.26 12.65
CA TRP A 264 -29.81 -60.58 11.41
C TRP A 264 -29.76 -62.08 11.05
N LEU A 265 -28.72 -62.79 11.47
CA LEU A 265 -28.61 -64.24 11.24
C LEU A 265 -29.38 -65.06 12.29
N ARG A 266 -29.59 -64.49 13.49
CA ARG A 266 -30.29 -65.15 14.61
C ARG A 266 -31.80 -64.89 14.60
N THR A 267 -32.24 -63.80 13.98
CA THR A 267 -33.65 -63.46 13.76
C THR A 267 -34.12 -64.07 12.46
#